data_AF-A0A158QNK2-F1
#
_entry.id   AF-A0A158QNK2-F1
#
_cell.length_a   1.000
_cell.length_b   1.000
_cell.length_c   1.000
_cell.angle_alpha   90.00
_cell.angle_beta   90.00
_cell.angle_gamma   90.00
#
_symmetry.space_group_name_H-M   'P 1'
#
loop_
_entity.id
_entity.type
_entity.pdbx_description
1 polymer ?
#
loop_
_entity_poly.entity_id
_entity_poly.type
_entity_poly.pdbx_seq_one_letter_code
_entity_poly.pdbx_strand_id
1 'polypeptide(L)'
;MRFGSGSYDVRRSEGLNPSLLTSARHTITCTVSFLDASERQFQVDRHAHGSVLLDKVFAHLELVERDFFGLQFLYVLGTKDTQKRWLDPNKSIRKQMVCPPFHLCFRVKFYVSDPSKLVEEYTRYHFFLQLRLDMLEGRLPSAEGSLALLASYAVQSELGDYSPEDHPEGYLNQYRFAPTQSIDFPKRVAELHAMHRGQSPAEAEFNFLEHAKKLDMYGVDLYAARDGKNLPIGIGVNSYGMVVFHEGTKINEFAWATIMKISFKKKNFYVHIKLGEPNAPDTVLSFHVMSSPACKQLWKACIEHHTFFRLIAPPLAPPRGLLSIGSKYRYCPDYVVVYSTTS
;
A
#
# COMPACT_ATOMS: atom_id res chain seq x y z
N MET A 1 11.25 17.15 49.83
CA MET A 1 10.12 17.43 48.91
C MET A 1 9.77 18.90 49.05
N ARG A 2 9.95 19.72 48.00
CA ARG A 2 9.47 21.12 47.97
C ARG A 2 8.22 21.13 47.09
N PHE A 3 7.07 21.40 47.70
CA PHE A 3 5.82 21.62 46.98
C PHE A 3 5.93 22.95 46.22
N GLY A 4 5.80 22.90 44.90
CA GLY A 4 5.76 24.09 44.05
C GLY A 4 4.42 24.80 44.20
N SER A 5 4.43 26.14 44.32
CA SER A 5 3.21 26.93 44.34
C SER A 5 2.58 26.99 42.95
N GLY A 6 1.27 26.76 42.89
CA GLY A 6 0.44 27.05 41.72
C GLY A 6 -0.33 28.35 41.96
N SER A 7 -0.37 29.22 40.96
CA SER A 7 -1.22 30.40 40.94
C SER A 7 -2.21 30.30 39.78
N TYR A 8 -3.47 30.67 40.03
CA TYR A 8 -4.55 30.70 39.06
C TYR A 8 -5.19 32.09 39.09
N ASP A 9 -5.15 32.80 37.96
CA ASP A 9 -5.69 34.15 37.82
C ASP A 9 -7.12 34.09 37.30
N VAL A 10 -8.06 34.27 38.24
CA VAL A 10 -9.51 34.19 38.03
C VAL A 10 -10.01 35.32 37.12
N ARG A 11 -9.41 36.51 37.18
CA ARG A 11 -9.88 37.65 36.37
C ARG A 11 -9.50 37.50 34.89
N ARG A 12 -8.39 36.81 34.62
CA ARG A 12 -7.96 36.50 33.25
C ARG A 12 -8.85 35.44 32.58
N SER A 13 -9.39 34.49 33.34
CA SER A 13 -10.33 33.49 32.81
C SER A 13 -11.74 34.05 32.58
N GLU A 14 -12.16 35.03 33.39
CA GLU A 14 -13.45 35.73 33.25
C GLU A 14 -13.49 36.71 32.06
N GLY A 15 -12.34 37.16 31.55
CA GLY A 15 -12.23 38.07 30.39
C GLY A 15 -12.29 37.40 29.02
N LEU A 16 -12.45 36.07 28.94
CA LEU A 16 -12.52 35.34 27.68
C LEU A 16 -13.95 35.40 27.12
N ASN A 17 -14.16 36.20 26.07
CA ASN A 17 -15.42 36.25 25.34
C ASN A 17 -15.71 34.88 24.68
N PRO A 18 -16.83 34.19 24.97
CA PRO A 18 -17.14 32.88 24.38
C PRO A 18 -17.17 32.89 22.85
N SER A 19 -17.48 34.04 22.24
CA SER A 19 -17.49 34.23 20.79
C SER A 19 -16.09 34.33 20.15
N LEU A 20 -15.04 34.61 20.94
CA LEU A 20 -13.66 34.53 20.49
C LEU A 20 -13.09 33.09 20.62
N LEU A 21 -13.78 32.20 21.35
CA LEU A 21 -13.48 30.76 21.39
C LEU A 21 -14.09 29.99 20.21
N THR A 22 -15.04 30.59 19.47
CA THR A 22 -15.76 29.97 18.34
C THR A 22 -15.10 30.17 16.96
N SER A 23 -13.77 30.16 16.89
CA SER A 23 -13.06 29.99 15.60
C SER A 23 -11.80 29.14 15.71
N ALA A 24 -11.77 28.19 16.64
CA ALA A 24 -10.82 27.09 16.54
C ALA A 24 -11.25 26.24 15.34
N ARG A 25 -10.55 26.36 14.20
CA ARG A 25 -10.83 25.64 12.95
C ARG A 25 -11.20 24.18 13.26
N HIS A 26 -12.49 23.85 13.15
CA HIS A 26 -13.03 22.51 13.42
C HIS A 26 -12.60 21.50 12.35
N THR A 27 -11.87 21.95 11.33
CA THR A 27 -11.38 21.15 10.23
C THR A 27 -9.87 20.97 10.28
N ILE A 28 -9.41 19.87 9.72
CA ILE A 28 -8.01 19.65 9.34
C ILE A 28 -7.92 19.62 7.81
N THR A 29 -6.79 20.09 7.29
CA THR A 29 -6.46 19.98 5.87
C THR A 29 -5.56 18.77 5.67
N CYS A 30 -5.97 17.85 4.81
CA CYS A 30 -5.19 16.71 4.37
C CYS A 30 -4.77 16.93 2.92
N THR A 31 -3.47 16.88 2.64
CA THR A 31 -2.93 16.92 1.27
C THR A 31 -2.77 15.49 0.78
N VAL A 32 -3.36 15.19 -0.38
CA VAL A 32 -3.27 13.88 -1.01
C VAL A 32 -2.51 14.03 -2.33
N SER A 33 -1.41 13.31 -2.47
CA SER A 33 -0.67 13.17 -3.73
C SER A 33 -1.19 11.95 -4.49
N PHE A 34 -1.54 12.14 -5.76
CA PHE A 34 -2.14 11.13 -6.63
C PHE A 34 -1.10 10.38 -7.46
N LEU A 35 -1.56 9.39 -8.22
CA LEU A 35 -0.70 8.53 -9.04
C LEU A 35 -0.22 9.22 -10.33
N ASP A 36 -0.93 10.24 -10.79
CA ASP A 36 -0.56 11.11 -11.92
C ASP A 36 0.34 12.29 -11.49
N ALA A 37 0.90 12.22 -10.26
CA ALA A 37 1.68 13.27 -9.62
C ALA A 37 0.94 14.58 -9.30
N SER A 38 -0.38 14.65 -9.51
CA SER A 38 -1.18 15.78 -9.03
C SER A 38 -1.31 15.75 -7.50
N GLU A 39 -1.59 16.91 -6.90
CA GLU A 39 -1.90 17.02 -5.48
C GLU A 39 -3.21 17.77 -5.25
N ARG A 40 -3.97 17.34 -4.25
CA ARG A 40 -5.18 18.04 -3.83
C ARG A 40 -5.32 18.10 -2.33
N GLN A 41 -5.81 19.24 -1.85
CA GLN A 41 -6.14 19.43 -0.44
C GLN A 41 -7.61 19.14 -0.18
N PHE A 42 -7.86 18.35 0.86
CA PHE A 42 -9.19 18.02 1.35
C PHE A 42 -9.37 18.55 2.77
N GLN A 43 -10.44 19.31 2.99
CA GLN A 43 -10.86 19.70 4.33
C GLN A 43 -11.82 18.66 4.89
N VAL A 44 -11.50 18.15 6.09
CA VAL A 44 -12.34 17.20 6.83
C VAL A 44 -12.48 17.66 8.27
N ASP A 45 -13.55 17.22 8.95
CA ASP A 45 -13.70 17.48 10.38
C ASP A 45 -12.48 16.94 11.17
N ARG A 46 -12.06 17.66 12.21
CA ARG A 46 -10.86 17.33 13.00
C ARG A 46 -10.91 15.94 13.65
N HIS A 47 -12.11 15.41 13.88
CA HIS A 47 -12.34 14.09 14.46
C HIS A 47 -12.74 13.05 13.42
N ALA A 48 -12.84 13.42 12.14
CA ALA A 48 -13.24 12.55 11.05
C ALA A 48 -12.44 11.24 11.04
N HIS A 49 -13.17 10.16 10.77
CA HIS A 49 -12.60 8.85 10.50
C HIS A 49 -11.89 8.85 9.13
N GLY A 50 -10.96 7.91 8.95
CA GLY A 50 -10.25 7.76 7.67
C GLY A 50 -11.19 7.54 6.48
N SER A 51 -12.33 6.89 6.67
CA SER A 51 -13.35 6.66 5.64
C SER A 51 -13.83 7.97 5.00
N VAL A 52 -14.04 9.02 5.80
CA VAL A 52 -14.52 10.32 5.29
C VAL A 52 -13.54 10.93 4.30
N LEU A 53 -12.24 10.79 4.54
CA LEU A 53 -11.22 11.27 3.61
C LEU A 53 -11.15 10.38 2.36
N LEU A 54 -11.22 9.06 2.54
CA LEU A 54 -11.24 8.10 1.43
C LEU A 54 -12.42 8.36 0.49
N ASP A 55 -13.64 8.55 1.02
CA ASP A 55 -14.83 8.82 0.22
C ASP A 55 -14.69 10.11 -0.59
N LYS A 56 -14.12 11.16 0.01
CA LYS A 56 -13.84 12.42 -0.70
C LYS A 56 -12.80 12.24 -1.83
N VAL A 57 -11.78 11.43 -1.60
CA VAL A 57 -10.74 11.11 -2.59
C VAL A 57 -11.33 10.28 -3.73
N PHE A 58 -12.10 9.24 -3.42
CA PHE A 58 -12.75 8.40 -4.44
C PHE A 58 -13.79 9.16 -5.24
N ALA A 59 -14.57 10.03 -4.60
CA ALA A 59 -15.52 10.91 -5.29
C ALA A 59 -14.80 11.93 -6.20
N HIS A 60 -13.64 12.42 -5.79
CA HIS A 60 -12.85 13.31 -6.64
C HIS A 60 -12.35 12.63 -7.91
N LEU A 61 -11.90 11.39 -7.79
CA LEU A 61 -11.43 10.59 -8.91
C LEU A 61 -12.58 9.92 -9.69
N GLU A 62 -13.82 10.02 -9.22
CA GLU A 62 -14.97 9.31 -9.81
C GLU A 62 -14.74 7.77 -9.91
N LEU A 63 -13.94 7.21 -8.99
CA LEU A 63 -13.61 5.78 -8.99
C LEU A 63 -14.81 4.92 -8.60
N VAL A 64 -15.11 3.92 -9.44
CA VAL A 64 -16.13 2.90 -9.18
C VAL A 64 -15.55 1.74 -8.39
N GLU A 65 -14.43 1.15 -8.85
CA GLU A 65 -13.77 -0.01 -8.22
C GLU A 65 -12.83 0.40 -7.07
N ARG A 66 -13.40 1.03 -6.03
CA ARG A 66 -12.65 1.68 -4.94
C ARG A 66 -11.86 0.72 -4.06
N ASP A 67 -12.29 -0.54 -3.98
CA ASP A 67 -11.81 -1.51 -3.01
C ASP A 67 -10.32 -1.87 -3.19
N PHE A 68 -9.77 -1.67 -4.39
CA PHE A 68 -8.36 -1.92 -4.69
C PHE A 68 -7.41 -0.85 -4.14
N PHE A 69 -7.93 0.31 -3.74
CA PHE A 69 -7.13 1.50 -3.46
C PHE A 69 -7.14 1.90 -1.98
N GLY A 70 -6.18 2.73 -1.60
CA GLY A 70 -6.14 3.33 -0.28
C GLY A 70 -5.22 4.52 -0.19
N LEU A 71 -5.15 5.09 1.01
CA LEU A 71 -4.23 6.19 1.32
C LEU A 71 -3.10 5.68 2.21
N GLN A 72 -1.86 5.91 1.80
CA GLN A 72 -0.68 5.69 2.62
C GLN A 72 -0.17 7.00 3.20
N PHE A 73 0.42 6.96 4.39
CA PHE A 73 1.13 8.09 4.97
C PHE A 73 2.43 7.62 5.60
N LEU A 74 3.39 8.53 5.73
CA LEU A 74 4.63 8.28 6.47
C LEU A 74 4.37 8.45 7.96
N TYR A 75 4.60 7.39 8.71
CA TYR A 75 4.56 7.39 10.16
C TYR A 75 5.97 7.47 10.72
N VAL A 76 6.24 8.54 11.46
CA VAL A 76 7.56 8.80 12.07
C VAL A 76 7.59 8.17 13.47
N LEU A 77 8.43 7.16 13.66
CA LEU A 77 8.74 6.55 14.96
C LEU A 77 10.00 7.19 15.54
N GLY A 78 9.83 8.21 16.40
CA GLY A 78 10.97 8.87 17.02
C GLY A 78 11.86 9.60 16.01
N THR A 79 13.18 9.66 16.24
CA THR A 79 14.08 10.56 15.49
C THR A 79 14.69 9.99 14.22
N LYS A 80 14.49 8.69 13.87
CA LYS A 80 15.20 8.07 12.74
C LYS A 80 14.40 7.12 11.84
N ASP A 81 13.33 6.47 12.33
CA ASP A 81 12.61 5.48 11.53
C ASP A 81 11.31 6.05 10.96
N THR A 82 11.22 6.10 9.63
CA THR A 82 9.96 6.35 8.91
C THR A 82 9.37 5.04 8.42
N GLN A 83 8.06 4.89 8.57
CA GLN A 83 7.33 3.67 8.18
C GLN A 83 6.11 4.08 7.36
N LYS A 84 5.96 3.54 6.15
CA LYS A 84 4.72 3.70 5.38
C LYS A 84 3.58 2.97 6.11
N ARG A 85 2.42 3.61 6.28
CA ARG A 85 1.22 3.02 6.88
C ARG A 85 -0.01 3.34 6.06
N TRP A 86 -0.88 2.36 5.90
CA TRP A 86 -2.21 2.56 5.36
C TRP A 86 -3.11 3.29 6.37
N LEU A 87 -3.87 4.26 5.89
CA LEU A 87 -4.94 4.91 6.63
C LEU A 87 -6.02 3.87 6.95
N ASP A 88 -6.27 3.68 8.24
CA ASP A 88 -7.36 2.84 8.72
C ASP A 88 -8.68 3.63 8.59
N PRO A 89 -9.65 3.17 7.78
CA PRO A 89 -10.89 3.90 7.55
C PRO A 89 -11.70 4.12 8.83
N ASN A 90 -11.43 3.33 9.89
CA ASN A 90 -12.30 3.23 11.07
C ASN A 90 -11.77 3.98 12.27
N LYS A 91 -10.60 4.59 12.10
CA LYS A 91 -9.94 5.36 13.14
C LYS A 91 -9.91 6.81 12.72
N SER A 92 -10.09 7.68 13.70
CA SER A 92 -9.90 9.11 13.50
C SER A 92 -8.52 9.39 12.90
N ILE A 93 -8.46 10.26 11.89
CA ILE A 93 -7.21 10.62 11.18
C ILE A 93 -6.16 11.13 12.18
N ARG A 94 -6.55 12.00 13.12
CA ARG A 94 -5.65 12.52 14.17
C ARG A 94 -5.10 11.47 15.13
N LYS A 95 -5.79 10.34 15.30
CA LYS A 95 -5.29 9.22 16.14
C LYS A 95 -4.21 8.41 15.40
N GLN A 96 -4.13 8.54 14.08
CA GLN A 96 -3.18 7.81 13.23
C GLN A 96 -1.99 8.69 12.83
N MET A 97 -2.28 9.95 12.50
CA MET A 97 -1.33 10.99 12.10
C MET A 97 -1.29 12.04 13.20
N VAL A 98 -0.26 11.98 14.04
CA VAL A 98 -0.22 12.73 15.31
C VAL A 98 0.10 14.22 15.10
N CYS A 99 0.99 14.52 14.16
CA CYS A 99 1.42 15.90 13.87
C CYS A 99 1.19 16.25 12.39
N PRO A 100 0.81 17.50 12.09
CA PRO A 100 0.87 18.03 10.74
C PRO A 100 2.33 18.13 10.27
N PRO A 101 2.56 18.18 8.95
CA PRO A 101 1.54 18.25 7.91
C PRO A 101 0.88 16.88 7.58
N PHE A 102 -0.43 16.90 7.30
CA PHE A 102 -1.19 15.68 6.99
C PHE A 102 -1.07 15.33 5.51
N HIS A 103 0.08 14.81 5.10
CA HIS A 103 0.30 14.30 3.74
C HIS A 103 0.00 12.81 3.64
N LEU A 104 -0.76 12.46 2.62
CA LEU A 104 -1.06 11.09 2.25
C LEU A 104 -0.84 10.89 0.76
N CYS A 105 -0.60 9.65 0.36
CA CYS A 105 -0.43 9.25 -1.02
C CYS A 105 -1.53 8.28 -1.40
N PHE A 106 -2.23 8.55 -2.50
CA PHE A 106 -3.15 7.60 -3.11
C PHE A 106 -2.36 6.47 -3.78
N ARG A 107 -2.70 5.22 -3.46
CA ARG A 107 -1.95 4.03 -3.89
C ARG A 107 -2.89 2.85 -4.12
N VAL A 108 -2.48 1.91 -4.99
CA VAL A 108 -3.08 0.57 -5.05
C VAL A 108 -2.67 -0.21 -3.81
N LYS A 109 -3.66 -0.74 -3.10
CA LYS A 109 -3.48 -1.56 -1.91
C LYS A 109 -3.56 -3.05 -2.24
N PHE A 110 -4.50 -3.45 -3.09
CA PHE A 110 -4.73 -4.84 -3.44
C PHE A 110 -4.56 -5.04 -4.94
N TYR A 111 -3.42 -5.62 -5.34
CA TYR A 111 -3.12 -5.85 -6.74
C TYR A 111 -3.83 -7.11 -7.22
N VAL A 112 -4.72 -7.01 -8.20
CA VAL A 112 -5.32 -8.19 -8.84
C VAL A 112 -4.25 -9.07 -9.49
N SER A 113 -4.41 -10.39 -9.42
CA SER A 113 -3.50 -11.34 -10.07
C SER A 113 -3.54 -11.22 -11.60
N ASP A 114 -4.65 -10.72 -12.14
CA ASP A 114 -4.91 -10.59 -13.56
C ASP A 114 -5.60 -9.24 -13.83
N PRO A 115 -4.87 -8.23 -14.32
CA PRO A 115 -5.40 -6.88 -14.58
C PRO A 115 -6.55 -6.84 -15.58
N SER A 116 -6.69 -7.85 -16.44
CA SER A 116 -7.82 -7.99 -17.37
C SER A 116 -9.17 -8.17 -16.66
N LYS A 117 -9.17 -8.53 -15.37
CA LYS A 117 -10.38 -8.68 -14.55
C LYS A 117 -10.91 -7.36 -13.99
N LEU A 118 -10.14 -6.28 -14.08
CA LEU A 118 -10.61 -4.94 -13.72
C LEU A 118 -11.61 -4.50 -14.78
N VAL A 119 -12.82 -4.12 -14.36
CA VAL A 119 -13.91 -3.80 -15.29
C VAL A 119 -13.66 -2.46 -15.95
N GLU A 120 -13.28 -1.46 -15.15
CA GLU A 120 -13.14 -0.09 -15.62
C GLU A 120 -11.75 0.19 -16.22
N GLU A 121 -11.73 0.84 -17.38
CA GLU A 121 -10.48 1.29 -18.01
C GLU A 121 -9.71 2.25 -17.12
N TYR A 122 -10.43 3.15 -16.46
CA TYR A 122 -9.85 4.12 -15.54
C TYR A 122 -9.19 3.46 -14.32
N THR A 123 -9.70 2.31 -13.87
CA THR A 123 -9.07 1.49 -12.82
C THR A 123 -7.77 0.86 -13.35
N ARG A 124 -7.78 0.31 -14.56
CA ARG A 124 -6.57 -0.24 -15.21
C ARG A 124 -5.50 0.83 -15.37
N TYR A 125 -5.89 2.04 -15.78
CA TYR A 125 -4.98 3.18 -15.89
C TYR A 125 -4.29 3.52 -14.55
N HIS A 126 -5.03 3.51 -13.43
CA HIS A 126 -4.41 3.72 -12.11
C HIS A 126 -3.45 2.59 -11.70
N PHE A 127 -3.73 1.34 -12.08
CA PHE A 127 -2.79 0.24 -11.88
C PHE A 127 -1.52 0.44 -12.69
N PHE A 128 -1.64 0.90 -13.94
CA PHE A 128 -0.50 1.25 -14.78
C PHE A 128 0.35 2.36 -14.14
N LEU A 129 -0.27 3.46 -13.70
CA LEU A 129 0.44 4.55 -13.02
C LEU A 129 1.12 4.09 -11.72
N GLN A 130 0.46 3.24 -10.93
CA GLN A 130 1.05 2.67 -9.72
C GLN A 130 2.29 1.84 -10.04
N LEU A 131 2.24 0.99 -11.06
CA LEU A 131 3.38 0.12 -11.41
C LEU A 131 4.54 0.91 -12.01
N ARG A 132 4.27 1.99 -12.76
CA ARG A 132 5.31 2.96 -13.16
C ARG A 132 5.98 3.59 -11.95
N LEU A 133 5.20 3.98 -10.96
CA LEU A 133 5.74 4.48 -9.70
C LEU A 133 6.52 3.39 -8.95
N ASP A 134 6.06 2.14 -8.97
CA ASP A 134 6.76 1.02 -8.33
C ASP A 134 8.10 0.71 -9.02
N MET A 135 8.18 0.83 -10.34
CA MET A 135 9.44 0.77 -11.09
C MET A 135 10.37 1.89 -10.65
N LEU A 136 9.90 3.14 -10.62
CA LEU A 136 10.69 4.31 -10.25
C LEU A 136 11.16 4.30 -8.79
N GLU A 137 10.34 3.81 -7.87
CA GLU A 137 10.67 3.62 -6.44
C GLU A 137 11.55 2.38 -6.20
N GLY A 138 11.80 1.54 -7.23
CA GLY A 138 12.59 0.31 -7.10
C GLY A 138 11.88 -0.83 -6.39
N ARG A 139 10.55 -0.76 -6.28
CA ARG A 139 9.68 -1.80 -5.69
C ARG A 139 9.39 -2.95 -6.65
N LEU A 140 9.57 -2.73 -7.95
CA LEU A 140 9.42 -3.74 -8.99
C LEU A 140 10.79 -4.03 -9.66
N PRO A 141 11.78 -4.57 -8.91
CA PRO A 141 13.08 -4.90 -9.48
C PRO A 141 12.92 -6.00 -10.55
N SER A 142 13.60 -5.83 -11.68
CA SER A 142 13.51 -6.74 -12.82
C SER A 142 14.75 -6.61 -13.70
N ALA A 143 14.94 -7.56 -14.61
CA ALA A 143 16.00 -7.46 -15.61
C ALA A 143 15.83 -6.19 -16.46
N GLU A 144 16.96 -5.60 -16.88
CA GLU A 144 16.97 -4.33 -17.62
C GLU A 144 16.10 -4.39 -18.89
N GLY A 145 16.11 -5.52 -19.60
CA GLY A 145 15.24 -5.72 -20.77
C GLY A 145 13.74 -5.67 -20.46
N SER A 146 13.31 -6.19 -19.31
CA SER A 146 11.91 -6.13 -18.88
C SER A 146 11.53 -4.71 -18.47
N LEU A 147 12.41 -4.00 -17.75
CA LEU A 147 12.20 -2.59 -17.41
C LEU A 147 12.15 -1.71 -18.66
N ALA A 148 13.00 -1.96 -19.66
CA ALA A 148 13.02 -1.21 -20.92
C ALA A 148 11.73 -1.45 -21.73
N LEU A 149 11.23 -2.69 -21.75
CA LEU A 149 9.96 -3.02 -22.39
C LEU A 149 8.78 -2.31 -21.70
N LEU A 150 8.69 -2.37 -20.37
CA LEU A 150 7.67 -1.64 -19.62
C LEU A 150 7.76 -0.13 -19.85
N ALA A 151 8.95 0.45 -19.79
CA ALA A 151 9.17 1.86 -20.09
C ALA A 151 8.72 2.22 -21.51
N SER A 152 8.97 1.35 -22.51
CA SER A 152 8.56 1.62 -23.89
C SER A 152 7.05 1.66 -24.09
N TYR A 153 6.29 0.82 -23.38
CA TYR A 153 4.83 0.91 -23.39
C TYR A 153 4.34 2.19 -22.70
N ALA A 154 4.99 2.61 -21.61
CA ALA A 154 4.65 3.86 -20.96
C ALA A 154 4.91 5.07 -21.87
N VAL A 155 6.01 5.06 -22.63
CA VAL A 155 6.32 6.09 -23.63
C VAL A 155 5.28 6.09 -24.76
N GLN A 156 4.88 4.92 -25.27
CA GLN A 156 3.82 4.83 -26.29
C GLN A 156 2.49 5.38 -25.78
N SER A 157 2.10 5.09 -24.52
CA SER A 157 0.87 5.62 -23.92
C SER A 157 0.90 7.15 -23.77
N GLU A 158 2.04 7.73 -23.39
CA GLU A 158 2.17 9.17 -23.13
C GLU A 158 2.45 10.02 -24.37
N LEU A 159 3.31 9.54 -25.27
CA LEU A 159 3.80 10.30 -26.42
C LEU A 159 3.14 9.90 -27.76
N GLY A 160 2.40 8.78 -27.78
CA GLY A 160 1.83 8.22 -29.00
C GLY A 160 2.89 7.57 -29.89
N ASP A 161 2.60 7.44 -31.18
CA ASP A 161 3.48 6.75 -32.13
C ASP A 161 4.85 7.43 -32.29
N TYR A 162 5.91 6.61 -32.32
CA TYR A 162 7.23 7.08 -32.71
C TYR A 162 7.23 7.70 -34.13
N SER A 163 7.84 8.88 -34.20
CA SER A 163 8.01 9.72 -35.39
C SER A 163 9.44 10.29 -35.34
N PRO A 164 10.28 10.12 -36.39
CA PRO A 164 11.62 10.70 -36.41
C PRO A 164 11.64 12.23 -36.29
N GLU A 165 10.55 12.90 -36.67
CA GLU A 165 10.43 14.36 -36.59
C GLU A 165 10.20 14.83 -35.14
N ASP A 166 9.35 14.11 -34.40
CA ASP A 166 8.99 14.46 -33.02
C ASP A 166 9.91 13.82 -31.97
N HIS A 167 10.62 12.76 -32.35
CA HIS A 167 11.43 11.92 -31.46
C HIS A 167 12.88 11.79 -31.96
N PRO A 168 13.66 12.90 -31.91
CA PRO A 168 15.07 12.89 -32.30
C PRO A 168 15.92 12.03 -31.36
N GLU A 169 17.15 11.72 -31.75
CA GLU A 169 18.08 10.95 -30.92
C GLU A 169 18.23 11.57 -29.53
N GLY A 170 18.05 10.75 -28.49
CA GLY A 170 18.16 11.18 -27.11
C GLY A 170 16.93 11.88 -26.52
N TYR A 171 15.78 11.89 -27.19
CA TYR A 171 14.54 12.48 -26.67
C TYR A 171 14.11 11.92 -25.28
N LEU A 172 14.55 10.69 -24.96
CA LEU A 172 14.31 10.06 -23.65
C LEU A 172 15.39 10.28 -22.59
N ASN A 173 16.48 11.02 -22.89
CA ASN A 173 17.64 11.12 -21.99
C ASN A 173 17.33 11.82 -20.65
N GLN A 174 16.30 12.65 -20.62
CA GLN A 174 15.85 13.34 -19.40
C GLN A 174 14.85 12.51 -18.58
N TYR A 175 14.34 11.41 -19.14
CA TYR A 175 13.37 10.56 -18.48
C TYR A 175 14.08 9.60 -17.53
N ARG A 176 13.49 9.45 -16.34
CA ARG A 176 13.92 8.48 -15.34
C ARG A 176 12.85 7.42 -15.20
N PHE A 177 13.17 6.20 -15.62
CA PHE A 177 12.24 5.06 -15.61
C PHE A 177 12.47 4.12 -14.43
N ALA A 178 13.68 4.11 -13.88
CA ALA A 178 14.08 3.27 -12.76
C ALA A 178 15.03 4.05 -11.81
N PRO A 179 15.20 3.62 -10.54
CA PRO A 179 16.12 4.25 -9.60
C PRO A 179 17.54 4.35 -10.14
N THR A 180 17.97 3.30 -10.83
CA THR A 180 19.26 3.19 -11.50
C THR A 180 19.00 2.67 -12.91
N GLN A 181 19.42 3.42 -13.93
CA GLN A 181 19.34 3.02 -15.33
C GLN A 181 20.70 3.24 -15.98
N SER A 182 21.08 2.38 -16.92
CA SER A 182 22.33 2.53 -17.67
C SER A 182 22.25 3.74 -18.61
N ILE A 183 23.39 4.19 -19.13
CA ILE A 183 23.45 5.30 -20.11
C ILE A 183 22.72 4.90 -21.41
N ASP A 184 22.79 3.62 -21.78
CA ASP A 184 22.15 3.09 -22.99
C ASP A 184 20.66 2.73 -22.78
N PHE A 185 20.16 2.78 -21.54
CA PHE A 185 18.78 2.42 -21.23
C PHE A 185 17.75 3.25 -22.02
N PRO A 186 17.83 4.60 -22.09
CA PRO A 186 16.87 5.39 -22.87
C PRO A 186 16.91 5.07 -24.36
N LYS A 187 18.09 4.74 -24.90
CA LYS A 187 18.23 4.29 -26.30
C LYS A 187 17.48 2.98 -26.52
N ARG A 188 17.62 2.02 -25.61
CA ARG A 188 16.90 0.75 -25.69
C ARG A 188 15.38 0.93 -25.60
N VAL A 189 14.92 1.86 -24.76
CA VAL A 189 13.49 2.21 -24.67
C VAL A 189 12.99 2.81 -25.99
N ALA A 190 13.75 3.72 -26.61
CA ALA A 190 13.39 4.32 -27.89
C ALA A 190 13.31 3.30 -29.04
N GLU A 191 14.24 2.34 -29.08
CA GLU A 191 14.20 1.23 -30.05
C GLU A 191 12.92 0.39 -29.92
N LEU A 192 12.50 0.10 -28.69
CA LEU A 192 11.28 -0.65 -28.41
C LEU A 192 10.02 0.19 -28.67
N HIS A 193 10.05 1.49 -28.35
CA HIS A 193 8.96 2.42 -28.62
C HIS A 193 8.60 2.45 -30.11
N ALA A 194 9.60 2.47 -31.00
CA ALA A 194 9.38 2.40 -32.44
C ALA A 194 8.66 1.13 -32.93
N MET A 195 8.68 0.05 -32.15
CA MET A 195 7.99 -1.21 -32.46
C MET A 195 6.51 -1.22 -32.06
N HIS A 196 6.06 -0.25 -31.26
CA HIS A 196 4.68 -0.20 -30.74
C HIS A 196 3.72 0.64 -31.59
N ARG A 197 4.17 1.09 -32.76
CA ARG A 197 3.40 1.94 -33.66
C ARG A 197 2.00 1.38 -33.95
N GLY A 198 0.99 2.23 -33.83
CA GLY A 198 -0.42 1.91 -34.04
C GLY A 198 -1.14 1.43 -32.79
N GLN A 199 -0.45 1.26 -31.65
CA GLN A 199 -1.13 1.00 -30.37
C GLN A 199 -1.70 2.31 -29.82
N SER A 200 -2.99 2.26 -29.45
CA SER A 200 -3.62 3.31 -28.64
C SER A 200 -3.04 3.33 -27.21
N PRO A 201 -3.21 4.43 -26.46
CA PRO A 201 -2.76 4.50 -25.06
C PRO A 201 -3.31 3.36 -24.20
N ALA A 202 -4.61 3.05 -24.31
CA ALA A 202 -5.24 1.98 -23.55
C ALA A 202 -4.66 0.58 -23.90
N GLU A 203 -4.30 0.33 -25.16
CA GLU A 203 -3.65 -0.92 -25.57
C GLU A 203 -2.22 -1.01 -25.04
N ALA A 204 -1.45 0.07 -25.11
CA ALA A 204 -0.09 0.13 -24.57
C ALA A 204 -0.08 -0.08 -23.05
N GLU A 205 -1.02 0.54 -22.32
CA GLU A 205 -1.22 0.35 -20.89
C GLU A 205 -1.62 -1.09 -20.55
N PHE A 206 -2.52 -1.69 -21.33
CA PHE A 206 -2.89 -3.09 -21.15
C PHE A 206 -1.69 -4.02 -21.37
N ASN A 207 -0.91 -3.83 -22.44
CA ASN A 207 0.30 -4.60 -22.72
C ASN A 207 1.37 -4.44 -21.64
N PHE A 208 1.50 -3.22 -21.09
CA PHE A 208 2.32 -2.97 -19.91
C PHE A 208 1.88 -3.85 -18.74
N LEU A 209 0.59 -3.84 -18.41
CA LEU A 209 0.03 -4.61 -17.29
C LEU A 209 0.20 -6.12 -17.48
N GLU A 210 0.00 -6.61 -18.70
CA GLU A 210 0.19 -8.02 -19.07
C GLU A 210 1.64 -8.50 -18.93
N HIS A 211 2.62 -7.61 -19.15
CA HIS A 211 4.01 -7.92 -18.89
C HIS A 211 4.34 -7.80 -17.39
N ALA A 212 3.90 -6.72 -16.74
CA ALA A 212 4.21 -6.45 -15.34
C ALA A 212 3.70 -7.55 -14.40
N LYS A 213 2.51 -8.13 -14.66
CA LYS A 213 1.93 -9.19 -13.82
C LYS A 213 2.77 -10.47 -13.74
N LYS A 214 3.73 -10.65 -14.66
CA LYS A 214 4.62 -11.81 -14.73
C LYS A 214 5.88 -11.64 -13.88
N LEU A 215 6.15 -10.43 -13.36
CA LEU A 215 7.32 -10.13 -12.56
C LEU A 215 7.15 -10.62 -11.12
N ASP A 216 8.19 -11.20 -10.53
CA ASP A 216 8.11 -11.83 -9.20
C ASP A 216 7.68 -10.86 -8.09
N MET A 217 8.03 -9.57 -8.22
CA MET A 217 7.71 -8.53 -7.25
C MET A 217 6.40 -7.78 -7.55
N TYR A 218 5.63 -8.21 -8.55
CA TYR A 218 4.34 -7.63 -8.89
C TYR A 218 3.37 -7.73 -7.71
N GLY A 219 2.91 -6.58 -7.22
CA GLY A 219 1.95 -6.49 -6.12
C GLY A 219 2.44 -7.08 -4.79
N VAL A 220 3.75 -7.25 -4.61
CA VAL A 220 4.35 -7.81 -3.38
C VAL A 220 4.58 -6.71 -2.34
N ASP A 221 3.95 -6.86 -1.18
CA ASP A 221 4.28 -6.11 0.04
C ASP A 221 5.37 -6.86 0.82
N LEU A 222 6.60 -6.35 0.81
CA LEU A 222 7.80 -7.05 1.26
C LEU A 222 8.22 -6.67 2.68
N TYR A 223 8.41 -7.66 3.54
CA TYR A 223 8.83 -7.52 4.92
C TYR A 223 10.16 -8.21 5.18
N ALA A 224 11.15 -7.48 5.70
CA ALA A 224 12.44 -8.06 6.08
C ALA A 224 12.30 -8.98 7.30
N ALA A 225 12.84 -10.20 7.18
CA ALA A 225 12.80 -11.21 8.22
C ALA A 225 14.06 -12.10 8.20
N ARG A 226 14.08 -13.07 9.11
CA ARG A 226 15.05 -14.17 9.13
C ARG A 226 14.34 -15.49 9.28
N ASP A 227 14.89 -16.55 8.69
CA ASP A 227 14.36 -17.90 8.85
C ASP A 227 14.80 -18.56 10.17
N GLY A 228 14.45 -19.84 10.37
CA GLY A 228 14.86 -20.61 11.55
C GLY A 228 16.37 -20.85 11.68
N LYS A 229 17.14 -20.64 10.61
CA LYS A 229 18.62 -20.71 10.58
C LYS A 229 19.27 -19.33 10.68
N ASN A 230 18.47 -18.29 10.98
CA ASN A 230 18.91 -16.90 11.08
C ASN A 230 19.40 -16.28 9.74
N LEU A 231 19.07 -16.91 8.61
CA LEU A 231 19.38 -16.40 7.27
C LEU A 231 18.48 -15.21 6.93
N PRO A 232 19.02 -14.08 6.43
CA PRO A 232 18.21 -12.96 5.96
C PRO A 232 17.30 -13.36 4.80
N ILE A 233 16.01 -13.09 4.94
CA ILE A 233 14.99 -13.37 3.94
C ILE A 233 14.00 -12.19 3.84
N GLY A 234 13.26 -12.13 2.75
CA GLY A 234 12.08 -11.28 2.60
C GLY A 234 10.81 -12.12 2.64
N ILE A 235 9.80 -11.68 3.39
CA ILE A 235 8.45 -12.25 3.37
C ILE A 235 7.57 -11.31 2.57
N GLY A 236 7.16 -11.74 1.38
CA GLY A 236 6.21 -11.04 0.52
C GLY A 236 4.77 -11.47 0.79
N VAL A 237 3.84 -10.52 0.66
CA VAL A 237 2.39 -10.77 0.67
C VAL A 237 1.81 -10.24 -0.64
N ASN A 238 1.05 -11.06 -1.36
CA ASN A 238 0.40 -10.66 -2.62
C ASN A 238 -1.03 -11.25 -2.72
N SER A 239 -1.65 -11.15 -3.90
CA SER A 239 -3.00 -11.65 -4.14
C SER A 239 -3.14 -13.17 -4.10
N TYR A 240 -2.09 -13.90 -4.45
CA TYR A 240 -2.10 -15.36 -4.46
C TYR A 240 -1.81 -15.96 -3.08
N GLY A 241 -0.91 -15.34 -2.31
CA GLY A 241 -0.41 -15.94 -1.09
C GLY A 241 0.71 -15.18 -0.39
N MET A 242 1.52 -15.97 0.33
CA MET A 242 2.76 -15.53 0.96
C MET A 242 3.95 -16.04 0.15
N VAL A 243 4.95 -15.19 -0.06
CA VAL A 243 6.14 -15.50 -0.84
C VAL A 243 7.37 -15.32 0.03
N VAL A 244 8.38 -16.18 -0.13
CA VAL A 244 9.67 -16.07 0.57
C VAL A 244 10.76 -15.78 -0.44
N PHE A 245 11.50 -14.71 -0.21
CA PHE A 245 12.63 -14.25 -1.00
C PHE A 245 13.95 -14.41 -0.25
N HIS A 246 15.01 -14.71 -0.97
CA HIS A 246 16.38 -14.66 -0.48
C HIS A 246 17.27 -14.05 -1.54
N GLU A 247 18.06 -13.05 -1.15
CA GLU A 247 18.95 -12.31 -2.07
C GLU A 247 18.21 -11.83 -3.35
N GLY A 248 16.96 -11.38 -3.18
CA GLY A 248 16.12 -10.90 -4.28
C GLY A 248 15.47 -11.99 -5.14
N THR A 249 15.78 -13.27 -4.90
CA THR A 249 15.21 -14.39 -5.64
C THR A 249 14.07 -15.04 -4.87
N LYS A 250 12.97 -15.35 -5.55
CA LYS A 250 11.84 -16.10 -4.98
C LYS A 250 12.27 -17.56 -4.73
N ILE A 251 12.19 -18.02 -3.47
CA ILE A 251 12.47 -19.43 -3.11
C ILE A 251 11.17 -20.23 -2.98
N ASN A 252 10.19 -19.71 -2.25
CA ASN A 252 8.95 -20.43 -1.94
C ASN A 252 7.74 -19.53 -2.09
N GLU A 253 6.60 -20.13 -2.42
CA GLU A 253 5.31 -19.46 -2.53
C GLU A 253 4.22 -20.37 -1.93
N PHE A 254 3.47 -19.82 -0.99
CA PHE A 254 2.43 -20.51 -0.23
C PHE A 254 1.09 -19.87 -0.56
N ALA A 255 0.28 -20.57 -1.35
CA ALA A 255 -1.06 -20.13 -1.72
C ALA A 255 -1.92 -19.90 -0.47
N TRP A 256 -2.81 -18.90 -0.51
CA TRP A 256 -3.78 -18.70 0.56
C TRP A 256 -4.61 -19.95 0.88
N ALA A 257 -4.84 -20.83 -0.11
CA ALA A 257 -5.58 -22.08 0.06
C ALA A 257 -4.86 -23.14 0.90
N THR A 258 -3.53 -23.09 1.04
CA THR A 258 -2.74 -24.07 1.82
C THR A 258 -2.41 -23.58 3.23
N ILE A 259 -2.57 -22.29 3.49
CA ILE A 259 -2.30 -21.67 4.79
C ILE A 259 -3.49 -21.88 5.72
N MET A 260 -3.29 -22.68 6.76
CA MET A 260 -4.32 -23.03 7.75
C MET A 260 -4.43 -21.98 8.86
N LYS A 261 -3.30 -21.41 9.26
CA LYS A 261 -3.24 -20.44 10.36
C LYS A 261 -2.02 -19.54 10.26
N ILE A 262 -2.23 -18.26 10.53
CA ILE A 262 -1.17 -17.26 10.67
C ILE A 262 -1.24 -16.69 12.08
N SER A 263 -0.12 -16.65 12.77
CA SER A 263 -0.03 -16.07 14.11
C SER A 263 1.32 -15.40 14.36
N PHE A 264 1.40 -14.55 15.37
CA PHE A 264 2.67 -13.92 15.74
C PHE A 264 2.78 -13.74 17.26
N LYS A 265 4.01 -13.72 17.76
CA LYS A 265 4.34 -13.43 19.17
C LYS A 265 5.61 -12.61 19.22
N LYS A 266 5.52 -11.36 19.72
CA LYS A 266 6.61 -10.39 19.70
C LYS A 266 7.14 -10.18 18.28
N LYS A 267 8.34 -10.68 17.98
CA LYS A 267 9.03 -10.60 16.69
C LYS A 267 8.89 -11.89 15.86
N ASN A 268 8.35 -12.95 16.46
CA ASN A 268 8.25 -14.25 15.80
C ASN A 268 6.91 -14.35 15.07
N PHE A 269 6.97 -14.74 13.80
CA PHE A 269 5.84 -14.91 12.90
C PHE A 269 5.74 -16.38 12.50
N TYR A 270 4.55 -16.94 12.59
CA TYR A 270 4.30 -18.38 12.40
C TYR A 270 3.24 -18.60 11.34
N VAL A 271 3.54 -19.50 10.40
CA VAL A 271 2.62 -19.91 9.33
C VAL A 271 2.45 -21.42 9.39
N HIS A 272 1.23 -21.87 9.64
CA HIS A 272 0.87 -23.28 9.63
C HIS A 272 0.30 -23.60 8.25
N ILE A 273 0.92 -24.54 7.54
CA ILE A 273 0.53 -24.95 6.20
C ILE A 273 0.18 -26.44 6.17
N LYS A 274 -0.80 -26.78 5.34
CA LYS A 274 -1.17 -28.17 5.02
C LYS A 274 -0.81 -28.45 3.57
N LEU A 275 0.20 -29.28 3.37
CA LEU A 275 0.65 -29.69 2.04
C LEU A 275 -0.09 -30.96 1.63
N GLY A 276 -1.24 -30.81 0.97
CA GLY A 276 -1.91 -31.75 0.04
C GLY A 276 -2.21 -33.20 0.47
N GLU A 277 -1.29 -33.89 1.13
CA GLU A 277 -1.43 -35.28 1.52
C GLU A 277 -2.30 -35.42 2.77
N PRO A 278 -3.34 -36.26 2.75
CA PRO A 278 -4.26 -36.44 3.87
C PRO A 278 -3.57 -36.81 5.20
N ASN A 279 -2.39 -37.45 5.12
CA ASN A 279 -1.63 -37.97 6.25
C ASN A 279 -0.31 -37.23 6.50
N ALA A 280 0.04 -36.21 5.71
CA ALA A 280 1.26 -35.44 5.98
C ALA A 280 1.07 -34.58 7.24
N PRO A 281 2.09 -34.51 8.11
CA PRO A 281 2.04 -33.64 9.28
C PRO A 281 1.94 -32.18 8.85
N ASP A 282 1.14 -31.40 9.59
CA ASP A 282 1.10 -29.95 9.43
C ASP A 282 2.52 -29.37 9.56
N THR A 283 2.90 -28.53 8.61
CA THR A 283 4.21 -27.87 8.65
C THR A 283 4.04 -26.49 9.28
N VAL A 284 4.85 -26.19 10.30
CA VAL A 284 4.87 -24.88 10.95
C VAL A 284 6.15 -24.15 10.57
N LEU A 285 6.03 -23.13 9.74
CA LEU A 285 7.12 -22.23 9.40
C LEU A 285 7.24 -21.16 10.48
N SER A 286 8.48 -20.85 10.87
CA SER A 286 8.79 -19.83 11.87
C SER A 286 9.79 -18.83 11.30
N PHE A 287 9.45 -17.55 11.43
CA PHE A 287 10.27 -16.44 10.95
C PHE A 287 10.48 -15.40 12.04
N HIS A 288 11.64 -14.74 12.03
CA HIS A 288 11.99 -13.67 12.95
C HIS A 288 12.00 -12.32 12.22
N VAL A 289 11.02 -11.47 12.52
CA VAL A 289 10.86 -10.13 11.91
C VAL A 289 11.63 -9.09 12.72
N MET A 290 12.07 -8.00 12.08
CA MET A 290 12.92 -6.97 12.71
C MET A 290 12.40 -6.43 14.05
N SER A 291 11.09 -6.18 14.14
CA SER A 291 10.46 -5.57 15.31
C SER A 291 9.04 -6.10 15.54
N SER A 292 8.53 -5.96 16.77
CA SER A 292 7.16 -6.37 17.06
C SER A 292 6.10 -5.56 16.31
N PRO A 293 6.27 -4.22 16.11
CA PRO A 293 5.42 -3.45 15.21
C PRO A 293 5.43 -3.96 13.76
N ALA A 294 6.62 -4.26 13.19
CA ALA A 294 6.74 -4.78 11.84
C ALA A 294 6.10 -6.17 11.70
N CYS A 295 6.27 -7.03 12.70
CA CYS A 295 5.62 -8.35 12.74
C CYS A 295 4.08 -8.23 12.77
N LYS A 296 3.55 -7.27 13.54
CA LYS A 296 2.12 -6.96 13.56
C LYS A 296 1.63 -6.41 12.21
N GLN A 297 2.44 -5.60 11.52
CA GLN A 297 2.12 -5.10 10.18
C GLN A 297 2.05 -6.24 9.16
N LEU A 298 3.07 -7.11 9.12
CA LEU A 298 3.06 -8.31 8.27
C LEU A 298 1.84 -9.18 8.52
N TRP A 299 1.53 -9.45 9.80
CA TRP A 299 0.32 -10.20 10.17
C TRP A 299 -0.95 -9.52 9.68
N LYS A 300 -1.08 -8.20 9.88
CA LYS A 300 -2.22 -7.43 9.40
C LYS A 300 -2.33 -7.49 7.87
N ALA A 301 -1.23 -7.33 7.15
CA ALA A 301 -1.19 -7.41 5.69
C ALA A 301 -1.67 -8.78 5.19
N CYS A 302 -1.21 -9.88 5.80
CA CYS A 302 -1.68 -11.23 5.45
C CYS A 302 -3.18 -11.39 5.66
N ILE A 303 -3.71 -10.94 6.81
CA ILE A 303 -5.16 -11.04 7.09
C ILE A 303 -5.97 -10.20 6.09
N GLU A 304 -5.53 -8.99 5.79
CA GLU A 304 -6.20 -8.11 4.83
C GLU A 304 -6.21 -8.71 3.42
N HIS A 305 -5.08 -9.20 2.91
CA HIS A 305 -4.99 -9.81 1.58
C HIS A 305 -5.78 -11.11 1.49
N HIS A 306 -5.63 -12.01 2.46
CA HIS A 306 -6.44 -13.24 2.51
C HIS A 306 -7.93 -12.91 2.51
N THR A 307 -8.36 -11.95 3.34
CA THR A 307 -9.77 -11.56 3.40
C THR A 307 -10.26 -10.98 2.08
N PHE A 308 -9.49 -10.07 1.48
CA PHE A 308 -9.85 -9.43 0.22
C PHE A 308 -10.01 -10.44 -0.93
N PHE A 309 -9.06 -11.37 -1.10
CA PHE A 309 -9.02 -12.25 -2.27
C PHE A 309 -9.76 -13.58 -2.10
N ARG A 310 -10.05 -14.01 -0.87
CA ARG A 310 -10.67 -15.34 -0.62
C ARG A 310 -12.08 -15.26 -0.07
N LEU A 311 -12.45 -14.18 0.61
CA LEU A 311 -13.72 -14.10 1.30
C LEU A 311 -14.69 -13.24 0.49
N ILE A 312 -15.75 -13.87 -0.04
CA ILE A 312 -16.92 -13.18 -0.63
C ILE A 312 -17.55 -12.25 0.41
N ALA A 313 -17.49 -12.63 1.69
CA ALA A 313 -17.84 -11.80 2.84
C ALA A 313 -16.96 -12.18 4.06
N PRO A 314 -16.61 -11.22 4.93
CA PRO A 314 -15.82 -11.51 6.13
C PRO A 314 -16.53 -12.49 7.09
N PRO A 315 -15.79 -13.37 7.79
CA PRO A 315 -16.38 -14.37 8.68
C PRO A 315 -17.15 -13.75 9.85
N LEU A 316 -18.24 -14.43 10.24
CA LEU A 316 -19.07 -14.08 11.39
C LEU A 316 -18.26 -14.13 12.70
N ALA A 317 -18.54 -13.20 13.62
CA ALA A 317 -17.83 -13.11 14.89
C ALA A 317 -18.16 -14.30 15.82
N PRO A 318 -17.17 -14.90 16.51
CA PRO A 318 -17.45 -15.87 17.57
C PRO A 318 -18.18 -15.20 18.75
N PRO A 319 -19.04 -15.95 19.48
CA PRO A 319 -19.81 -15.41 20.61
C PRO A 319 -18.88 -14.78 21.68
N ARG A 320 -19.31 -13.66 22.25
CA ARG A 320 -18.53 -12.87 23.22
C ARG A 320 -18.28 -13.66 24.50
N GLY A 321 -17.07 -14.17 24.70
CA GLY A 321 -16.57 -14.60 26.00
C GLY A 321 -16.11 -13.40 26.85
N LEU A 322 -16.41 -13.40 28.14
CA LEU A 322 -16.31 -12.25 29.05
C LEU A 322 -14.90 -11.67 29.29
N LEU A 323 -13.79 -12.25 28.78
CA LEU A 323 -12.43 -11.80 29.09
C LEU A 323 -11.41 -12.06 27.96
N SER A 324 -11.59 -11.48 26.77
CA SER A 324 -10.61 -11.61 25.66
C SER A 324 -9.77 -10.33 25.50
N ILE A 325 -8.54 -10.35 26.02
CA ILE A 325 -7.51 -9.32 25.77
C ILE A 325 -6.86 -9.60 24.40
N GLY A 326 -7.07 -8.70 23.43
CA GLY A 326 -6.40 -8.74 22.13
C GLY A 326 -7.07 -7.88 21.06
N SER A 327 -6.28 -7.24 20.19
CA SER A 327 -6.83 -6.45 19.06
C SER A 327 -7.34 -7.38 17.96
N LYS A 328 -8.65 -7.35 17.67
CA LYS A 328 -9.28 -8.08 16.56
C LYS A 328 -9.60 -7.10 15.43
N TYR A 329 -9.09 -7.37 14.22
CA TYR A 329 -9.33 -6.56 13.02
C TYR A 329 -10.35 -7.28 12.12
N ARG A 330 -11.23 -6.51 11.47
CA ARG A 330 -12.19 -6.99 10.48
C ARG A 330 -12.17 -6.04 9.27
N TYR A 331 -12.27 -6.61 8.08
CA TYR A 331 -12.55 -5.90 6.83
C TYR A 331 -13.99 -6.26 6.43
N CYS A 332 -14.79 -5.29 6.00
CA CYS A 332 -16.15 -5.52 5.49
C CYS A 332 -16.34 -4.58 4.30
N PRO A 333 -16.82 -5.06 3.13
CA PRO A 333 -16.99 -4.22 1.94
C PRO A 333 -17.96 -3.04 2.17
N ASP A 334 -18.98 -3.19 3.02
CA ASP A 334 -20.05 -2.18 3.07
C ASP A 334 -20.12 -1.31 4.34
N TYR A 335 -19.77 -1.80 5.53
CA TYR A 335 -19.76 -0.96 6.73
C TYR A 335 -18.79 -1.51 7.75
N VAL A 336 -17.87 -0.67 8.22
CA VAL A 336 -16.92 -1.10 9.22
C VAL A 336 -17.42 -0.81 10.62
N VAL A 337 -17.73 -1.88 11.35
CA VAL A 337 -18.06 -1.82 12.78
C VAL A 337 -16.82 -2.22 13.60
N VAL A 338 -16.18 -1.24 14.23
CA VAL A 338 -15.19 -1.46 15.30
C VAL A 338 -15.85 -1.17 16.64
N TYR A 339 -15.85 -2.17 17.53
CA TYR A 339 -16.10 -1.92 18.95
C TYR A 339 -14.75 -1.55 19.60
N SER A 340 -14.63 -0.34 20.15
CA SER A 340 -13.52 -0.01 21.04
C SER A 340 -13.83 -0.49 22.46
N THR A 341 -13.00 -1.35 23.02
CA THR A 341 -12.91 -1.50 24.47
C THR A 341 -11.95 -0.44 24.99
N THR A 342 -12.46 0.72 25.37
CA THR A 342 -11.78 1.60 26.31
C THR A 342 -12.04 1.06 27.71
N SER A 343 -10.96 0.78 28.43
CA SER A 343 -10.86 1.16 29.84
C SER A 343 -9.91 2.33 29.88
#